data_AF-X1NDJ4-F1
#
_entry.id   AF-X1NDJ4-F1
#
_cell.length_a   1.000
_cell.length_b   1.000
_cell.length_c   1.000
_cell.angle_alpha   90.00
_cell.angle_beta   90.00
_cell.angle_gamma   90.00
#
_symmetry.space_group_name_H-M   'P 1'
#
loop_
_entity.id
_entity.type
_entity.pdbx_description
1 polymer ?
#
loop_
_entity_poly.entity_id
_entity_poly.type
_entity_poly.pdbx_seq_one_letter_code
_entity_poly.pdbx_strand_id
1 'polypeptide(L)'
;FMMRIENTEYDFKQELYDLVNDPDERKDLAQDPEYADVVAELSTRLDEFFTDYANPRWDLWKGGVVKSNSTRPFLWKELWGDDWAPEY
;
A
#
# COMPACT_ATOMS: atom_id res chain seq x y z
N PHE A 1 2.01 -8.43 4.57
CA PHE A 1 3.04 -7.38 4.68
C PHE A 1 3.03 -6.48 3.45
N MET A 2 2.29 -5.38 3.60
CA MET A 2 2.26 -4.23 2.71
C MET A 2 3.61 -3.46 2.81
N MET A 3 4.72 -4.16 2.53
CA MET A 3 6.08 -3.73 2.76
C MET A 3 6.44 -2.67 1.70
N ARG A 4 7.01 -1.53 2.13
CA ARG A 4 7.78 -0.57 1.28
C ARG A 4 7.05 0.63 0.69
N ILE A 5 6.22 1.33 1.47
CA ILE A 5 6.27 2.81 1.40
C ILE A 5 6.78 3.42 2.72
N GLU A 6 7.40 2.61 3.58
CA GLU A 6 7.98 3.05 4.85
C GLU A 6 9.33 3.76 4.67
N ASN A 7 9.92 3.69 3.48
CA ASN A 7 11.26 4.19 3.21
C ASN A 7 11.26 5.14 2.01
N THR A 8 10.20 5.95 1.91
CA THR A 8 10.15 7.10 1.00
C THR A 8 10.33 8.38 1.78
N GLU A 9 10.82 9.45 1.13
CA GLU A 9 10.89 10.79 1.75
C GLU A 9 9.51 11.28 2.24
N TYR A 10 8.44 10.69 1.73
CA TYR A 10 7.06 10.91 2.12
C TYR A 10 6.72 9.90 3.22
N ASP A 11 6.62 10.36 4.48
CA ASP A 11 6.29 9.56 5.68
C ASP A 11 4.86 8.98 5.61
N PHE A 12 4.66 7.97 4.76
CA PHE A 12 3.38 7.28 4.60
C PHE A 12 3.18 6.31 5.76
N LYS A 13 2.07 6.50 6.48
CA LYS A 13 1.70 5.67 7.62
C LYS A 13 0.55 4.73 7.25
N GLN A 14 0.53 3.60 7.94
CA GLN A 14 -0.61 2.71 7.93
C GLN A 14 -1.70 3.33 8.81
N GLU A 15 -2.95 3.19 8.40
CA GLU A 15 -4.12 3.63 9.15
C GLU A 15 -5.09 2.45 9.32
N LEU A 16 -5.66 2.30 10.51
CA LEU A 16 -6.63 1.27 10.85
C LEU A 16 -7.79 1.89 11.62
N TYR A 17 -9.01 1.71 11.13
CA TYR A 17 -10.22 2.24 11.75
C TYR A 17 -11.20 1.10 12.07
N ASP A 18 -11.76 1.14 13.28
CA ASP A 18 -12.84 0.25 13.69
C ASP A 18 -14.19 0.91 13.37
N LEU A 19 -14.79 0.55 12.25
CA LEU A 19 -16.05 1.14 11.79
C LEU A 19 -17.26 0.83 12.70
N VAL A 20 -17.16 -0.16 13.60
CA VAL A 20 -18.23 -0.48 14.55
C VAL A 20 -18.27 0.54 15.68
N ASN A 21 -17.10 0.88 16.22
CA ASN A 21 -16.96 1.80 17.34
C ASN A 21 -16.64 3.25 16.90
N ASP A 22 -16.16 3.42 15.68
CA ASP A 22 -15.75 4.70 15.07
C ASP A 22 -16.14 4.75 13.58
N PRO A 23 -17.45 4.87 13.28
CA PRO A 23 -17.95 4.92 11.91
C PRO A 23 -17.50 6.17 11.13
N ASP A 24 -17.00 7.19 11.82
CA ASP A 24 -16.49 8.43 11.23
C ASP A 24 -14.95 8.39 10.99
N GLU A 25 -14.27 7.26 11.25
CA GLU A 25 -12.83 7.07 10.99
C GLU A 25 -11.94 8.16 11.64
N ARG A 26 -12.24 8.54 12.87
CA ARG A 26 -11.56 9.61 13.60
C ARG A 26 -10.37 9.13 14.43
N LYS A 27 -10.33 7.85 14.80
CA LYS A 27 -9.32 7.25 15.66
C LYS A 27 -8.55 6.18 14.90
N ASP A 28 -7.35 6.54 14.48
CA ASP A 28 -6.39 5.59 13.91
C ASP A 28 -5.84 4.66 15.01
N LEU A 29 -5.94 3.36 14.77
CA LEU A 29 -5.52 2.26 15.63
C LEU A 29 -4.30 1.51 15.08
N ALA A 30 -3.74 1.90 13.92
CA ALA A 30 -2.69 1.13 13.26
C ALA A 30 -1.40 1.05 14.08
N GLN A 31 -1.13 2.06 14.91
CA GLN A 31 0.05 2.10 15.78
C GLN A 31 -0.23 1.59 17.20
N ASP A 32 -1.47 1.18 17.48
CA ASP A 32 -1.84 0.63 18.79
C ASP A 32 -1.39 -0.85 18.87
N PRO A 33 -0.51 -1.22 19.81
CA PRO A 33 -0.03 -2.59 19.95
C PRO A 33 -1.14 -3.62 20.20
N GLU A 34 -2.29 -3.19 20.75
CA GLU A 34 -3.44 -4.07 20.98
C GLU A 34 -4.05 -4.58 19.65
N TYR A 35 -3.90 -3.80 18.57
CA TYR A 35 -4.43 -4.11 17.24
C TYR A 35 -3.36 -4.65 16.28
N ALA A 36 -2.14 -4.92 16.76
CA ALA A 36 -1.03 -5.38 15.92
C ALA A 36 -1.37 -6.69 15.16
N ASP A 37 -2.06 -7.62 15.82
CA ASP A 37 -2.50 -8.87 15.18
C ASP A 37 -3.52 -8.63 14.07
N VAL A 38 -4.44 -7.67 14.26
CA VAL A 38 -5.44 -7.29 13.25
C VAL A 38 -4.77 -6.63 12.05
N VAL A 39 -3.82 -5.71 12.29
CA VAL A 39 -3.03 -5.09 11.23
C VAL A 39 -2.27 -6.15 10.43
N ALA A 40 -1.66 -7.13 11.11
CA ALA A 40 -0.92 -8.21 10.46
C ALA A 40 -1.83 -9.13 9.62
N GLU A 41 -3.01 -9.48 10.13
CA GLU A 41 -4.00 -10.28 9.40
C GLU A 41 -4.47 -9.56 8.13
N LEU A 42 -4.91 -8.30 8.26
CA LEU A 42 -5.39 -7.51 7.12
C LEU A 42 -4.28 -7.29 6.10
N SER A 43 -3.06 -7.01 6.55
CA SER A 43 -1.88 -6.89 5.69
C SER A 43 -1.55 -8.18 4.95
N THR A 44 -1.87 -9.34 5.52
CA THR A 44 -1.65 -10.64 4.86
C THR A 44 -2.72 -10.87 3.80
N ARG A 45 -3.98 -10.57 4.11
CA ARG A 45 -5.09 -10.69 3.15
C ARG A 45 -4.92 -9.79 1.93
N LEU A 46 -4.38 -8.58 2.13
CA LEU A 46 -4.04 -7.68 1.02
C LEU A 46 -2.95 -8.28 0.13
N ASP A 47 -1.87 -8.79 0.71
CA ASP A 47 -0.79 -9.44 -0.05
C ASP A 47 -1.28 -10.65 -0.85
N GLU A 48 -2.12 -11.48 -0.25
CA GLU A 48 -2.73 -12.64 -0.90
C GLU A 48 -3.60 -12.20 -2.08
N PHE A 49 -4.45 -11.19 -1.88
CA PHE A 49 -5.30 -10.66 -2.95
C PHE A 49 -4.49 -10.15 -4.14
N PHE A 50 -3.47 -9.32 -3.92
CA PHE A 50 -2.62 -8.85 -5.02
C PHE A 50 -1.80 -9.99 -5.64
N THR A 51 -1.38 -10.97 -4.84
CA THR A 51 -0.64 -12.13 -5.36
C THR A 51 -1.50 -13.00 -6.30
N ASP A 52 -2.76 -13.22 -5.95
CA ASP A 52 -3.64 -14.12 -6.69
C ASP A 52 -4.29 -13.47 -7.91
N TYR A 53 -4.58 -12.16 -7.82
CA TYR A 53 -5.42 -11.48 -8.82
C TYR A 53 -4.71 -10.37 -9.60
N ALA A 54 -3.58 -9.84 -9.11
CA ALA A 54 -2.89 -8.78 -9.84
C ALA A 54 -2.19 -9.34 -11.08
N ASN A 55 -2.32 -8.62 -12.19
CA ASN A 55 -1.52 -8.91 -13.36
C ASN A 55 -0.09 -8.38 -13.13
N PRO A 56 0.96 -9.22 -13.18
CA PRO A 56 2.32 -8.82 -12.81
C PRO A 56 2.84 -7.59 -13.57
N ARG A 57 2.41 -7.39 -14.83
CA ARG A 57 2.81 -6.22 -15.62
C ARG A 57 2.29 -4.91 -15.03
N TRP A 58 1.13 -4.95 -14.38
CA TRP A 58 0.43 -3.77 -13.87
C TRP A 58 0.41 -3.69 -12.34
N ASP A 59 1.15 -4.58 -11.70
CA ASP A 59 1.14 -4.74 -10.26
C ASP A 59 2.16 -3.81 -9.59
N LEU A 60 1.70 -2.62 -9.21
CA LEU A 60 2.51 -1.69 -8.42
C LEU A 60 3.00 -2.29 -7.09
N TRP A 61 2.36 -3.36 -6.58
CA TRP A 61 2.79 -4.08 -5.38
C TRP A 61 4.13 -4.79 -5.56
N LYS A 62 4.47 -5.15 -6.81
CA LYS A 62 5.65 -5.96 -7.17
C LYS A 62 6.52 -5.31 -8.25
N GLY A 63 6.39 -3.99 -8.45
CA GLY A 63 7.22 -3.22 -9.38
C GLY A 63 6.73 -3.17 -10.82
N GLY A 64 5.46 -3.53 -11.06
CA GLY A 64 4.77 -3.26 -12.31
C GLY A 64 4.53 -1.77 -12.54
N VAL A 65 3.88 -1.46 -13.66
CA VAL A 65 3.60 -0.09 -14.12
C VAL A 65 2.11 0.20 -14.15
N VAL A 66 1.71 1.45 -14.40
CA VAL A 66 0.28 1.82 -14.59
C VAL A 66 -0.07 1.86 -16.08
N LYS A 67 -1.31 1.50 -16.42
CA LYS A 67 -1.84 1.41 -17.81
C LYS A 67 -2.09 2.75 -18.54
N SER A 68 -1.70 3.88 -17.95
CA SER A 68 -1.95 5.19 -18.57
C SER A 68 -1.12 6.29 -17.92
N ASN A 69 -1.51 6.73 -16.72
CA ASN A 69 -0.82 7.80 -16.02
C ASN A 69 -0.81 7.55 -14.52
N SER A 70 0.15 8.18 -13.85
CA SER A 70 0.20 8.31 -12.41
C SER A 70 0.34 9.80 -12.10
N THR A 71 -0.40 10.28 -11.11
CA THR A 71 -0.22 11.64 -10.58
C THR A 71 1.02 11.75 -9.68
N ARG A 72 1.65 10.61 -9.35
CA ARG A 72 2.85 10.52 -8.49
C ARG A 72 3.97 9.70 -9.16
N PRO A 73 4.45 10.07 -10.37
CA PRO A 73 5.51 9.32 -11.03
C PRO A 73 6.84 9.39 -10.25
N PHE A 74 7.08 10.47 -9.50
CA PHE A 74 8.25 10.61 -8.64
C PHE A 74 8.32 9.52 -7.56
N LEU A 75 7.18 9.19 -6.94
CA LEU A 75 7.08 8.17 -5.90
C LEU A 75 7.42 6.78 -6.45
N TRP A 76 6.90 6.46 -7.63
CA TRP A 76 7.15 5.15 -8.24
C TRP A 76 8.58 5.00 -8.74
N LYS A 77 9.23 6.09 -9.15
CA LYS A 77 10.66 6.10 -9.48
C LYS A 77 11.54 5.91 -8.25
N GLU A 78 11.17 6.53 -7.13
CA GLU A 78 11.87 6.33 -5.86
C GLU A 78 11.81 4.85 -5.40
N LEU A 79 10.66 4.21 -5.59
CA LEU A 79 10.44 2.81 -5.18
C LEU A 79 11.03 1.77 -6.15
N TRP A 80 10.94 2.01 -7.46
CA TRP A 80 11.22 1.01 -8.49
C TRP A 80 12.38 1.38 -9.43
N GLY A 81 12.97 2.57 -9.27
CA GLY A 81 14.09 3.07 -10.05
C GLY A 81 13.70 4.17 -11.04
N ASP A 82 14.69 4.99 -11.43
CA ASP A 82 14.51 6.19 -12.26
C ASP A 82 13.88 5.94 -13.64
N ASP A 83 14.08 4.72 -14.17
CA ASP A 83 13.56 4.26 -15.45
C ASP A 83 12.07 3.89 -15.40
N TRP A 84 11.45 3.88 -14.21
CA TRP A 84 10.03 3.57 -14.07
C TRP A 84 9.18 4.60 -14.81
N ALA A 85 8.28 4.12 -15.67
CA ALA A 85 7.33 4.94 -16.41
C ALA A 85 6.00 4.18 -16.65
N PRO A 86 4.87 4.90 -16.76
CA PRO A 86 3.62 4.30 -17.23
C PRO A 86 3.78 3.65 -18.62
N GLU A 87 3.05 2.56 -18.84
CA GLU A 87 2.97 1.92 -20.15
C GLU A 87 1.54 2.00 -20.71
N TYR A 88 1.44 1.97 -22.03
CA TYR A 88 0.18 2.02 -22.79
C TYR A 88 -0.15 0.66 -23.42
#